data_AF-A0A6B0GPG6-F1
#
_entry.id   AF-A0A6B0GPG6-F1
#
_cell.length_a   1.000
_cell.length_b   1.000
_cell.length_c   1.000
_cell.angle_alpha   90.00
_cell.angle_beta   90.00
_cell.angle_gamma   90.00
#
_symmetry.space_group_name_H-M   'P 1'
#
loop_
_entity.id
_entity.type
_entity.pdbx_description
1 polymer ?
#
loop_
_entity_poly.entity_id
_entity_poly.type
_entity_poly.pdbx_seq_one_letter_code
_entity_poly.pdbx_strand_id
1 'polypeptide(L)'
;MATPPHLVEEGGTSRTSREASEAELKLDLGIGHRRRRFRLTDGAENLLRDCGYEKADVVPWTVAKALVIVGGAHLPEGNDARETTWAIKGADGGRDATDDDLRELATYLRRLTVEDRALDTLREHVERTRLSEYLDPDELRGRTEKVGSLNDIVRDL
;
A
#
# COMPACT_ATOMS: atom_id res chain seq x y z
N MET A 1 23.50 2.99 -2.70
CA MET A 1 22.45 1.95 -2.81
C MET A 1 21.22 2.46 -2.09
N ALA A 2 20.05 2.38 -2.70
CA ALA A 2 18.80 2.68 -2.02
C ALA A 2 18.53 1.58 -0.99
N THR A 3 18.11 1.94 0.22
CA THR A 3 17.74 0.95 1.25
C THR A 3 16.32 0.44 0.97
N PRO A 4 16.07 -0.88 1.08
CA PRO A 4 14.75 -1.45 0.86
C PRO A 4 13.64 -0.80 1.70
N PRO A 5 12.37 -0.94 1.28
CA PRO A 5 11.23 -0.69 2.14
C PRO A 5 11.32 -1.58 3.37
N HIS A 6 11.04 -1.04 4.55
CA HIS A 6 10.92 -1.87 5.74
C HIS A 6 9.91 -1.28 6.72
N LEU A 7 9.38 -2.14 7.58
CA LEU A 7 8.49 -1.73 8.65
C LEU A 7 9.28 -1.17 9.83
N VAL A 8 8.80 -0.08 10.41
CA VAL A 8 9.34 0.51 11.63
C VAL A 8 8.22 0.70 12.64
N GLU A 9 8.55 0.54 13.91
CA GLU A 9 7.64 0.80 15.01
C GLU A 9 7.88 2.23 15.51
N GLU A 10 6.85 3.08 15.53
CA GLU A 10 6.95 4.42 16.13
C GLU A 10 6.08 4.48 17.38
N GLY A 11 6.74 4.40 18.55
CA GLY A 11 6.10 4.44 19.86
C GLY A 11 6.59 3.31 20.75
N GLY A 12 7.49 3.61 21.69
CA GLY A 12 8.06 2.61 22.58
C GLY A 12 9.22 3.08 23.48
N THR A 13 9.27 4.36 23.85
CA THR A 13 10.13 4.82 24.96
C THR A 13 9.34 5.74 25.87
N SER A 14 8.45 5.17 26.69
CA SER A 14 7.99 5.88 27.88
C SER A 14 7.86 4.92 29.06
N ARG A 15 8.72 5.14 30.07
CA ARG A 15 8.75 4.46 31.38
C ARG A 15 7.63 4.95 32.32
N THR A 16 6.52 5.44 31.80
CA THR A 16 5.44 5.99 32.62
C THR A 16 4.09 5.51 32.12
N SER A 17 3.47 4.67 32.94
CA SER A 17 2.12 4.15 32.80
C SER A 17 1.08 5.27 32.78
N ARG A 18 0.74 5.79 31.60
CA ARG A 18 -0.57 6.35 31.26
C ARG A 18 -0.56 6.62 29.76
N GLU A 19 -1.42 5.93 29.03
CA GLU A 19 -1.45 5.87 27.56
C GLU A 19 -0.27 5.07 26.99
N ALA A 20 -0.39 3.73 27.07
CA ALA A 20 0.28 2.88 26.11
C ALA A 20 -0.32 3.23 24.73
N SER A 21 0.27 4.19 24.03
CA SER A 21 0.06 4.28 22.58
C SER A 21 0.49 2.94 22.02
N GLU A 22 -0.46 2.18 21.47
CA GLU A 22 -0.14 0.95 20.76
C GLU A 22 0.94 1.28 19.73
N ALA A 23 1.99 0.48 19.73
CA ALA A 23 3.08 0.57 18.79
C ALA A 23 2.54 0.64 17.36
N GLU A 24 2.61 1.82 16.73
CA GLU A 24 2.07 2.04 15.38
C GLU A 24 3.11 1.57 14.35
N LEU A 25 2.73 0.63 13.50
CA LEU A 25 3.55 0.18 12.37
C LEU A 25 3.57 1.25 11.27
N LYS A 26 4.78 1.59 10.82
CA LYS A 26 4.99 2.55 9.72
C LYS A 26 5.83 1.91 8.63
N LEU A 27 5.57 2.31 7.40
CA LEU A 27 6.34 1.88 6.25
C LEU A 27 7.40 2.94 5.94
N ASP A 28 8.68 2.59 6.10
CA ASP A 28 9.78 3.51 5.80
C ASP A 28 10.27 3.30 4.36
N LEU A 29 10.18 4.36 3.55
CA LEU A 29 10.47 4.33 2.11
C LEU A 29 11.38 5.48 1.69
N GLY A 30 12.20 5.22 0.67
CA GLY A 30 12.98 6.27 0.01
C GLY A 30 12.11 7.10 -0.95
N ILE A 31 12.15 8.42 -0.78
CA ILE A 31 11.58 9.40 -1.72
C ILE A 31 12.69 10.36 -2.13
N GLY A 32 13.01 10.41 -3.42
CA GLY A 32 14.16 11.17 -3.92
C GLY A 32 15.47 10.78 -3.22
N HIS A 33 16.02 11.70 -2.41
CA HIS A 33 17.28 11.50 -1.67
C HIS A 33 17.09 11.31 -0.15
N ARG A 34 15.85 11.15 0.33
CA ARG A 34 15.55 11.04 1.77
C ARG A 34 14.62 9.87 2.05
N ARG A 35 14.69 9.34 3.27
CA ARG A 35 13.73 8.35 3.78
C ARG A 35 12.59 9.05 4.50
N ARG A 36 11.39 8.50 4.36
CA ARG A 36 10.16 9.04 4.93
C ARG A 36 9.31 7.91 5.49
N ARG A 37 8.72 8.15 6.65
CA ARG A 37 7.80 7.24 7.33
C ARG A 37 6.38 7.49 6.84
N PHE A 38 5.81 6.48 6.20
CA PHE A 38 4.42 6.45 5.78
C PHE A 38 3.58 5.84 6.90
N ARG A 39 2.45 6.48 7.20
CA ARG A 39 1.42 5.89 8.03
C ARG A 39 0.68 4.83 7.22
N LEU A 40 0.34 3.75 7.89
CA LEU A 40 -0.48 2.69 7.32
C LEU A 40 -1.93 2.95 7.70
N THR A 41 -2.84 2.66 6.78
CA THR A 41 -4.26 2.50 7.12
C THR A 41 -4.45 1.17 7.85
N ASP A 42 -5.48 1.04 8.70
CA ASP A 42 -5.78 -0.22 9.39
C ASP A 42 -5.84 -1.42 8.44
N GLY A 43 -6.41 -1.23 7.24
CA GLY A 43 -6.49 -2.28 6.23
C GLY A 43 -5.13 -2.69 5.67
N ALA A 44 -4.22 -1.74 5.47
CA ALA A 44 -2.85 -2.02 5.02
C ALA A 44 -2.01 -2.67 6.10
N GLU A 45 -2.19 -2.26 7.37
CA GLU A 45 -1.52 -2.90 8.50
C GLU A 45 -2.00 -4.34 8.70
N ASN A 46 -3.31 -4.59 8.62
CA ASN A 46 -3.86 -5.94 8.68
C ASN A 46 -3.35 -6.82 7.53
N LEU A 47 -3.30 -6.31 6.29
CA LEU A 47 -2.70 -7.03 5.17
C LEU A 47 -1.26 -7.47 5.50
N LEU A 48 -0.44 -6.56 6.01
CA LEU A 48 0.95 -6.87 6.33
C LEU A 48 1.04 -7.92 7.46
N ARG A 49 0.16 -7.86 8.46
CA ARG A 49 0.09 -8.88 9.50
C ARG A 49 -0.37 -10.24 8.96
N ASP A 50 -1.33 -10.26 8.04
CA ASP A 50 -1.83 -11.49 7.40
C ASP A 50 -0.75 -12.17 6.55
N CYS A 51 0.13 -11.39 5.92
CA CYS A 51 1.34 -11.88 5.27
C CYS A 51 2.47 -12.28 6.25
N GLY A 52 2.27 -12.10 7.55
CA GLY A 52 3.24 -12.44 8.59
C GLY A 52 4.39 -11.45 8.76
N TYR A 53 4.27 -10.21 8.27
CA TYR A 53 5.30 -9.19 8.49
C TYR A 53 5.31 -8.70 9.93
N GLU A 54 6.51 -8.58 10.48
CA GLU A 54 6.81 -7.99 11.76
C GLU A 54 7.62 -6.69 11.63
N LYS A 55 7.89 -6.05 12.76
CA LYS A 55 8.75 -4.86 12.82
C LYS A 55 10.15 -5.16 12.28
N ALA A 56 10.74 -4.16 11.63
CA ALA A 56 12.03 -4.24 10.95
C ALA A 56 12.08 -5.16 9.73
N ASP A 57 10.98 -5.84 9.37
CA ASP A 57 10.95 -6.66 8.17
C ASP A 57 11.05 -5.83 6.91
N VAL A 58 11.77 -6.39 5.93
CA VAL A 58 11.86 -5.85 4.58
C VAL A 58 10.58 -6.18 3.83
N VAL A 59 9.89 -5.13 3.38
CA VAL A 59 8.68 -5.24 2.57
C VAL A 59 9.07 -5.26 1.08
N PRO A 60 8.63 -6.25 0.29
CA PRO A 60 8.85 -6.28 -1.14
C PRO A 60 8.38 -5.00 -1.80
N TRP A 61 9.16 -4.51 -2.75
CA TRP A 61 8.86 -3.28 -3.47
C TRP A 61 7.46 -3.30 -4.12
N THR A 62 7.07 -4.44 -4.70
CA THR A 62 5.75 -4.62 -5.32
C THR A 62 4.62 -4.34 -4.34
N VAL A 63 4.73 -4.83 -3.10
CA VAL A 63 3.75 -4.65 -2.03
C VAL A 63 3.75 -3.20 -1.56
N ALA A 64 4.93 -2.67 -1.22
CA ALA A 64 5.07 -1.31 -0.72
C ALA A 64 4.55 -0.26 -1.72
N LYS A 65 4.89 -0.41 -3.01
CA LYS A 65 4.44 0.51 -4.06
C LYS A 65 2.93 0.43 -4.27
N ALA A 66 2.34 -0.78 -4.26
CA ALA A 66 0.89 -0.93 -4.38
C ALA A 66 0.15 -0.24 -3.21
N LEU A 67 0.64 -0.39 -1.98
CA LEU A 67 0.08 0.29 -0.80
C LEU A 67 0.11 1.81 -0.94
N VAL A 68 1.18 2.39 -1.48
CA VAL A 68 1.24 3.84 -1.72
C VAL A 68 0.26 4.26 -2.82
N ILE A 69 0.21 3.54 -3.94
CA ILE A 69 -0.69 3.86 -5.06
C ILE A 69 -2.15 3.93 -4.58
N VAL A 70 -2.58 2.96 -3.76
CA VAL A 70 -3.97 2.89 -3.28
C VAL A 70 -4.25 3.74 -2.04
N GLY A 71 -3.25 4.48 -1.53
CA GLY A 71 -3.36 5.28 -0.31
C GLY A 71 -3.38 4.47 0.99
N GLY A 72 -3.15 3.15 0.91
CA GLY A 72 -2.98 2.28 2.08
C GLY A 72 -1.74 2.63 2.90
N ALA A 73 -0.71 3.20 2.26
CA ALA A 73 0.42 3.86 2.90
C ALA A 73 0.50 5.33 2.44
N HIS A 74 0.49 6.28 3.37
CA HIS A 74 0.48 7.72 3.04
C HIS A 74 1.40 8.54 3.94
N LEU A 75 1.89 9.68 3.44
CA LEU A 75 2.64 10.61 4.27
C LEU A 75 1.68 11.44 5.13
N PRO A 76 2.04 11.72 6.40
CA PRO A 76 1.24 12.59 7.25
C PRO A 76 1.21 14.06 6.78
N GLU A 77 2.20 14.48 6.00
CA GLU A 77 2.32 15.82 5.44
C GLU A 77 1.81 15.84 3.99
N GLY A 78 0.56 16.29 3.81
CA GLY A 78 -0.04 17.01 2.66
C GLY A 78 0.29 16.66 1.20
N ASN A 79 1.11 15.66 0.90
CA ASN A 79 1.51 15.33 -0.46
C ASN A 79 0.44 14.49 -1.13
N ASP A 80 0.14 14.85 -2.38
CA ASP A 80 -0.74 14.09 -3.25
C ASP A 80 -0.19 12.66 -3.45
N ALA A 81 -1.07 11.66 -3.39
CA ALA A 81 -0.68 10.25 -3.49
C ALA A 81 -0.01 9.93 -4.83
N ARG A 82 -0.39 10.63 -5.92
CA ARG A 82 0.20 10.48 -7.25
C ARG A 82 1.59 11.08 -7.29
N GLU A 83 1.78 12.31 -6.80
CA GLU A 83 3.11 12.92 -6.72
C GLU A 83 4.05 12.06 -5.88
N THR A 84 3.55 11.53 -4.77
CA THR A 84 4.30 10.63 -3.90
C THR A 84 4.67 9.34 -4.64
N THR A 85 3.73 8.71 -5.35
CA THR A 85 3.99 7.51 -6.16
C THR A 85 5.08 7.74 -7.21
N TRP A 86 5.07 8.89 -7.88
CA TRP A 86 6.06 9.23 -8.91
C TRP A 86 7.42 9.61 -8.32
N ALA A 87 7.44 10.16 -7.10
CA ALA A 87 8.65 10.53 -6.38
C ALA A 87 9.33 9.34 -5.67
N ILE A 88 8.59 8.25 -5.47
CA ILE A 88 9.12 6.98 -4.97
C ILE A 88 9.96 6.33 -6.08
N LYS A 89 11.26 6.58 -6.04
CA LYS A 89 12.25 5.95 -6.94
C LYS A 89 12.68 4.60 -6.40
N GLY A 90 13.09 3.75 -7.35
CA GLY A 90 13.58 2.38 -7.15
C GLY A 90 14.19 2.11 -5.78
N ALA A 91 13.50 1.28 -5.01
CA ALA A 91 14.17 0.48 -4.01
C ALA A 91 14.78 -0.72 -4.74
N ASP A 92 15.87 -0.49 -5.46
CA ASP A 92 16.76 -1.58 -5.86
C ASP A 92 17.31 -2.21 -4.59
N GLY A 93 17.04 -3.50 -4.42
CA GLY A 93 17.40 -4.26 -3.24
C GLY A 93 16.23 -4.46 -2.29
N GLY A 94 16.12 -5.70 -1.81
CA GLY A 94 15.03 -6.19 -0.98
C GLY A 94 14.80 -7.67 -1.27
N ARG A 95 13.78 -8.24 -0.65
CA ARG A 95 13.27 -9.57 -1.02
C ARG A 95 12.20 -9.43 -2.10
N ASP A 96 12.10 -10.43 -2.97
CA ASP A 96 10.96 -10.55 -3.87
C ASP A 96 9.68 -10.86 -3.08
N ALA A 97 8.55 -10.46 -3.65
CA ALA A 97 7.25 -10.86 -3.11
C ALA A 97 7.07 -12.37 -3.30
N THR A 98 6.72 -13.06 -2.22
CA THR A 98 6.32 -14.46 -2.27
C THR A 98 4.94 -14.60 -2.91
N ASP A 99 4.57 -15.82 -3.28
CA ASP A 99 3.23 -16.09 -3.80
C ASP A 99 2.13 -15.78 -2.77
N ASP A 100 2.41 -15.96 -1.47
CA ASP A 100 1.49 -15.60 -0.39
C ASP A 100 1.35 -14.07 -0.29
N ASP A 101 2.45 -13.32 -0.37
CA ASP A 101 2.41 -11.84 -0.41
C ASP A 101 1.54 -11.33 -1.56
N LEU A 102 1.67 -11.94 -2.75
CA LEU A 102 0.93 -11.54 -3.94
C LEU A 102 -0.55 -11.93 -3.84
N ARG A 103 -0.88 -13.10 -3.29
CA ARG A 103 -2.26 -13.55 -3.09
C ARG A 103 -3.02 -12.68 -2.10
N GLU A 104 -2.41 -12.36 -0.96
CA GLU A 104 -3.04 -11.49 0.03
C GLU A 104 -3.16 -10.05 -0.47
N LEU A 105 -2.13 -9.53 -1.15
CA LEU A 105 -2.20 -8.22 -1.79
C LEU A 105 -3.32 -8.16 -2.84
N ALA A 106 -3.45 -9.18 -3.69
CA ALA A 106 -4.54 -9.25 -4.66
C ALA A 106 -5.92 -9.24 -3.98
N THR A 107 -6.06 -10.02 -2.90
CA THR A 107 -7.31 -10.06 -2.10
C THR A 107 -7.64 -8.71 -1.47
N TYR A 108 -6.64 -8.02 -0.94
CA TYR A 108 -6.78 -6.67 -0.42
C TYR A 108 -7.22 -5.68 -1.51
N LEU A 109 -6.54 -5.68 -2.66
CA LEU A 109 -6.82 -4.75 -3.77
C LEU A 109 -8.23 -4.93 -4.35
N ARG A 110 -8.74 -6.17 -4.46
CA ARG A 110 -10.12 -6.45 -4.92
C ARG A 110 -11.20 -5.81 -4.04
N ARG A 111 -10.93 -5.64 -2.74
CA ARG A 111 -11.88 -5.07 -1.78
C ARG A 111 -11.90 -3.55 -1.81
N LEU A 112 -10.85 -2.93 -2.35
CA LEU A 112 -10.70 -1.49 -2.37
C LEU A 112 -11.47 -0.85 -3.53
N THR A 113 -11.88 0.39 -3.29
CA THR A 113 -12.27 1.30 -4.37
C THR A 113 -11.21 2.37 -4.46
N VAL A 114 -10.44 2.30 -5.53
CA VAL A 114 -9.25 3.15 -5.73
C VAL A 114 -9.68 4.49 -6.31
N GLU A 115 -8.94 5.55 -6.01
CA GLU A 115 -9.18 6.84 -6.66
C GLU A 115 -8.94 6.71 -8.17
N ASP A 116 -9.85 7.24 -9.00
CA ASP A 116 -9.78 7.06 -10.46
C ASP A 116 -8.42 7.54 -11.04
N ARG A 117 -7.83 8.58 -10.44
CA ARG A 117 -6.50 9.10 -10.84
C ARG A 117 -5.33 8.16 -10.55
N ALA A 118 -5.48 7.24 -9.60
CA ALA A 118 -4.47 6.26 -9.22
C ALA A 118 -4.72 4.89 -9.87
N LEU A 119 -5.92 4.67 -10.42
CA LEU A 119 -6.34 3.40 -11.01
C LEU A 119 -5.44 2.97 -12.18
N ASP A 120 -5.17 3.88 -13.14
CA ASP A 120 -4.31 3.56 -14.28
C ASP A 120 -2.88 3.19 -13.85
N THR A 121 -2.36 3.90 -12.83
CA THR A 121 -1.03 3.61 -12.27
C THR A 121 -1.01 2.27 -11.54
N LEU A 122 -2.11 1.90 -10.87
CA LEU A 122 -2.26 0.60 -10.24
C LEU A 122 -2.32 -0.52 -11.28
N ARG A 123 -3.11 -0.36 -12.34
CA ARG A 123 -3.23 -1.33 -13.44
C ARG A 123 -1.88 -1.58 -14.10
N GLU A 124 -1.16 -0.52 -14.46
CA GLU A 124 0.19 -0.64 -15.01
C GLU A 124 1.14 -1.35 -14.03
N HIS A 125 1.04 -1.07 -12.73
CA HIS A 125 1.85 -1.76 -11.72
C HIS A 125 1.52 -3.26 -11.62
N VAL A 126 0.25 -3.65 -11.70
CA VAL A 126 -0.18 -5.05 -11.74
C VAL A 126 0.38 -5.75 -12.99
N GLU A 127 0.19 -5.16 -14.17
CA GLU A 127 0.64 -5.73 -15.45
C GLU A 127 2.15 -5.95 -15.52
N ARG A 128 2.92 -5.01 -14.94
CA ARG A 128 4.39 -5.03 -15.01
C ARG A 128 5.04 -5.89 -13.92
N THR A 129 4.25 -6.53 -13.06
CA THR A 129 4.75 -7.35 -11.96
C THR A 129 4.11 -8.73 -11.96
N ARG A 130 4.63 -9.64 -11.12
CA ARG A 130 4.03 -10.97 -10.90
C ARG A 130 2.63 -10.92 -10.27
N LEU A 131 2.16 -9.74 -9.88
CA LEU A 131 0.81 -9.58 -9.34
C LEU A 131 -0.27 -9.88 -10.39
N SER A 132 0.04 -9.70 -11.68
CA SER A 132 -0.81 -10.10 -12.81
C SER A 132 -1.14 -11.61 -12.84
N GLU A 133 -0.34 -12.46 -12.19
CA GLU A 133 -0.65 -13.90 -12.04
C GLU A 133 -1.84 -14.15 -11.09
N TYR A 134 -2.16 -13.18 -10.23
CA TYR A 134 -3.13 -13.32 -9.13
C TYR A 134 -4.30 -12.33 -9.19
N LEU A 135 -4.14 -11.25 -9.96
CA LEU A 135 -5.10 -10.17 -10.10
C LEU A 135 -5.11 -9.68 -11.55
N ASP A 136 -6.26 -9.76 -12.20
CA ASP A 136 -6.48 -9.10 -13.48
C ASP A 136 -6.57 -7.57 -13.25
N PRO A 137 -5.78 -6.73 -13.96
CA PRO A 137 -5.89 -5.27 -13.89
C PRO A 137 -7.32 -4.74 -14.14
N ASP A 138 -8.12 -5.42 -14.94
CA ASP A 138 -9.49 -5.03 -15.26
C ASP A 138 -10.48 -5.33 -14.12
N GLU A 139 -10.12 -6.19 -13.16
CA GLU A 139 -10.91 -6.40 -11.94
C GLU A 139 -10.86 -5.19 -10.99
N LEU A 140 -9.86 -4.33 -11.12
CA LEU A 140 -9.69 -3.14 -10.30
C LEU A 140 -10.72 -2.07 -10.66
N ARG A 141 -11.37 -1.51 -9.63
CA ARG A 141 -12.45 -0.53 -9.79
C ARG A 141 -12.09 0.83 -9.22
N GLY A 142 -12.33 1.86 -10.03
CA GLY A 142 -12.33 3.26 -9.62
C GLY A 142 -13.59 3.66 -8.87
N ARG A 143 -13.54 4.81 -8.18
CA ARG A 143 -14.71 5.40 -7.50
C ARG A 143 -15.83 5.71 -8.48
N THR A 144 -15.51 6.23 -9.66
CA THR A 144 -16.52 6.62 -10.65
C THR A 144 -17.26 5.41 -11.23
N GLU A 145 -16.54 4.31 -11.50
CA GLU A 145 -17.11 3.06 -12.01
C GLU A 145 -18.07 2.41 -11.00
N LYS A 146 -17.72 2.45 -9.71
CA LYS A 146 -18.56 1.89 -8.64
C LYS A 146 -19.88 2.66 -8.47
N VAL A 147 -19.85 3.99 -8.59
CA VAL A 147 -21.05 4.83 -8.52
C VAL A 147 -21.94 4.63 -9.75
N GLY A 148 -21.35 4.48 -10.94
CA GLY A 148 -22.09 4.13 -12.17
C GLY A 148 -22.85 2.83 -12.05
N SER A 149 -22.18 1.77 -11.57
CA SER A 149 -22.80 0.45 -11.34
C SER A 149 -23.95 0.50 -10.32
N LEU A 150 -23.89 1.37 -9.30
CA LEU A 150 -25.00 1.56 -8.36
C LEU A 150 -26.20 2.25 -9.02
N ASN A 151 -25.94 3.24 -9.87
CA ASN A 151 -26.99 3.99 -10.57
C ASN A 151 -27.73 3.12 -11.60
N ASP A 152 -27.03 2.21 -12.29
CA ASP A 152 -27.68 1.28 -13.21
C ASP A 152 -28.62 0.29 -12.49
N ILE A 153 -28.27 -0.16 -11.28
CA ILE A 153 -29.14 -1.02 -10.46
C ILE A 153 -30.40 -0.27 -10.00
N VAL A 154 -30.28 1.03 -9.68
CA VAL A 154 -31.42 1.85 -9.26
C VAL A 154 -32.33 2.24 -10.43
N ARG A 155 -31.80 2.28 -11.66
CA ARG A 155 -32.58 2.61 -12.86
C ARG A 155 -33.33 1.42 -13.47
N ASP A 156 -33.02 0.21 -13.02
CA ASP A 156 -33.66 -1.05 -13.44
C ASP A 156 -34.68 -1.57 -12.40
N LEU A 157 -35.14 -0.69 -11.50
CA LEU A 157 -36.19 -0.93 -10.49
C LEU A 157 -37.38 0.03 -10.68
#